data_AF-A0A382C0E5-F1
#
_entry.id   AF-A0A382C0E5-F1
#
_cell.length_a   1.000
_cell.length_b   1.000
_cell.length_c   1.000
_cell.angle_alpha   90.00
_cell.angle_beta   90.00
_cell.angle_gamma   90.00
#
_symmetry.space_group_name_H-M   'P 1'
#
loop_
_entity.id
_entity.type
_entity.pdbx_description
1 polymer ?
#
loop_
_entity_poly.entity_id
_entity_poly.type
_entity_poly.pdbx_seq_one_letter_code
_entity_poly.pdbx_strand_id
1 'polypeptide(L)'
;MLMAGLLSKERIIAPADYNRWRVPVASVAIHLCIGSVYAWSIYNPPLTRIHGVVTSAADDWSLSAVVWVFTVAIVSLGLAAAF
;
A
#
# COMPACT_ATOMS: atom_id res chain seq x y z
N MET A 1 2.87 -16.11 25.68
CA MET A 1 1.64 -16.94 25.73
C MET A 1 0.43 -16.05 25.42
N LEU A 2 0.22 -15.66 24.16
CA LEU A 2 -0.92 -14.81 23.75
C LEU A 2 -1.27 -14.86 22.24
N MET A 3 -0.41 -15.40 21.36
CA MET A 3 -0.65 -15.39 19.90
C MET A 3 -1.51 -16.53 19.34
N ALA A 4 -1.70 -17.63 20.09
CA ALA A 4 -2.38 -18.82 19.54
C ALA A 4 -3.90 -18.65 19.34
N GLY A 5 -4.51 -17.63 19.95
CA GLY A 5 -5.96 -17.36 19.86
C GLY A 5 -6.39 -16.34 18.80
N LEU A 6 -5.44 -15.67 18.12
CA LEU A 6 -5.76 -14.72 17.03
C LEU A 6 -6.19 -15.43 15.74
N LEU A 7 -5.55 -16.55 15.44
CA LEU A 7 -5.79 -17.38 14.25
C LEU A 7 -6.76 -18.55 14.51
N SER A 8 -7.48 -18.54 15.64
CA SER A 8 -8.36 -19.66 15.99
C SER A 8 -9.60 -19.70 15.08
N LYS A 9 -10.05 -20.91 14.75
CA LYS A 9 -11.18 -21.14 13.84
C LYS A 9 -12.46 -20.45 14.33
N GLU A 10 -12.64 -20.33 15.65
CA GLU A 10 -13.82 -19.69 16.22
C GLU A 10 -13.92 -18.19 15.90
N ARG A 11 -12.79 -17.49 15.62
CA ARG A 11 -12.78 -16.07 15.22
C ARG A 11 -13.06 -15.84 13.73
N ILE A 12 -12.93 -16.88 12.90
CA ILE A 12 -13.17 -16.79 11.45
C ILE A 12 -14.67 -16.91 11.15
N ILE A 13 -15.43 -17.58 12.03
CA ILE A 13 -16.87 -17.76 11.89
C ILE A 13 -17.58 -16.50 12.38
N ALA A 14 -18.27 -15.81 11.46
CA ALA A 14 -19.08 -14.65 11.81
C ALA A 14 -20.25 -15.06 12.73
N PRO A 15 -20.50 -14.34 13.84
CA PRO A 15 -21.64 -14.61 14.71
C PRO A 15 -22.97 -14.29 14.01
N ALA A 16 -24.08 -14.82 14.55
CA ALA A 16 -25.40 -14.74 13.92
C ALA A 16 -25.92 -13.29 13.71
N ASP A 17 -25.39 -12.34 14.50
CA ASP A 17 -25.70 -10.90 14.46
C ASP A 17 -24.71 -10.09 13.59
N TYR A 18 -23.81 -10.74 12.86
CA TYR A 18 -22.79 -10.05 12.07
C TYR A 18 -23.38 -9.21 10.93
N ASN A 19 -23.05 -7.91 10.93
CA ASN A 19 -23.43 -7.00 9.87
C ASN A 19 -22.59 -7.23 8.59
N ARG A 20 -23.23 -7.80 7.56
CA ARG A 20 -22.61 -8.11 6.25
C ARG A 20 -22.09 -6.88 5.50
N TRP A 21 -22.56 -5.67 5.80
CA TRP A 21 -22.08 -4.42 5.20
C TRP A 21 -20.63 -4.06 5.58
N ARG A 22 -20.06 -4.72 6.59
CA ARG A 22 -18.64 -4.57 6.94
C ARG A 22 -17.70 -5.14 5.87
N VAL A 23 -18.13 -6.17 5.14
CA VAL A 23 -17.32 -6.84 4.10
C VAL A 23 -17.03 -5.90 2.91
N PRO A 24 -18.02 -5.19 2.33
CA PRO A 24 -17.76 -4.17 1.32
C PRO A 24 -16.78 -3.08 1.77
N VAL A 25 -16.93 -2.58 3.00
CA VAL A 25 -16.06 -1.52 3.53
C VAL A 25 -14.61 -2.02 3.68
N ALA A 26 -14.42 -3.23 4.20
CA ALA A 26 -13.11 -3.85 4.29
C ALA A 26 -12.48 -4.05 2.91
N SER A 27 -13.26 -4.48 1.90
CA SER A 27 -12.79 -4.62 0.52
C SER A 27 -12.33 -3.29 -0.07
N VAL A 28 -13.13 -2.23 0.07
CA VAL A 28 -12.77 -0.88 -0.42
C VAL A 28 -11.53 -0.35 0.27
N ALA A 29 -11.39 -0.54 1.58
CA ALA A 29 -10.20 -0.13 2.32
C ALA A 29 -8.94 -0.80 1.78
N ILE A 30 -8.97 -2.11 1.53
CA ILE A 30 -7.84 -2.85 0.94
C ILE A 30 -7.51 -2.32 -0.46
N HIS A 31 -8.53 -2.10 -1.31
CA HIS A 31 -8.33 -1.56 -2.66
C HIS A 31 -7.72 -0.15 -2.63
N LEU A 32 -8.12 0.70 -1.68
CA LEU A 32 -7.55 2.04 -1.50
C LEU A 32 -6.10 1.98 -1.06
N CYS A 33 -5.76 1.10 -0.10
CA CYS A 33 -4.37 0.92 0.34
C CYS A 33 -3.47 0.49 -0.82
N ILE A 34 -3.89 -0.52 -1.59
CA ILE A 34 -3.14 -1.02 -2.75
C ILE A 34 -3.05 0.07 -3.84
N GLY A 35 -4.17 0.71 -4.15
CA GLY A 35 -4.24 1.77 -5.15
C GLY A 35 -3.33 2.96 -4.84
N SER A 36 -3.20 3.34 -3.56
CA SER A 36 -2.33 4.45 -3.15
C SER A 36 -0.85 4.21 -3.46
N VAL A 37 -0.36 2.98 -3.31
CA VAL A 37 1.03 2.66 -3.60
C VAL A 37 1.27 2.62 -5.11
N TYR A 38 0.33 2.08 -5.91
CA TYR A 38 0.45 2.12 -7.37
C TYR A 38 0.36 3.54 -7.95
N ALA A 39 -0.48 4.40 -7.37
CA ALA A 39 -0.59 5.81 -7.77
C ALA A 39 0.74 6.56 -7.59
N TRP A 40 1.64 6.10 -6.71
CA TRP A 40 2.98 6.68 -6.56
C TRP A 40 3.77 6.71 -7.87
N SER A 41 3.61 5.69 -8.72
CA SER A 41 4.33 5.60 -10.00
C SER A 41 4.01 6.73 -10.99
N ILE A 42 2.86 7.37 -10.85
CA ILE A 42 2.45 8.54 -11.65
C ILE A 42 3.34 9.75 -11.31
N TYR A 43 3.88 9.81 -10.10
CA TYR A 43 4.80 10.88 -9.70
C TYR A 43 6.22 10.70 -10.24
N ASN A 44 6.55 9.59 -10.91
CA ASN A 44 7.88 9.39 -11.50
C ASN A 44 8.27 10.52 -12.50
N PRO A 45 7.48 10.84 -13.53
CA PRO A 45 7.81 11.94 -14.45
C PRO A 45 7.90 13.34 -13.81
N PRO A 46 7.03 13.77 -12.88
CA PRO A 46 7.19 15.07 -12.22
C PRO A 46 8.35 15.09 -11.22
N LEU A 47 8.65 14.00 -10.52
CA LEU A 47 9.78 13.93 -9.57
C LEU A 47 11.14 13.95 -10.26
N THR A 48 11.24 13.38 -11.47
CA THR A 48 12.47 13.37 -12.26
C THR A 48 12.70 14.67 -13.05
N ARG A 49 11.78 15.64 -12.96
CA ARG A 49 11.82 16.92 -13.67
C ARG A 49 11.32 18.09 -12.80
N ILE A 50 11.65 18.08 -11.51
CA ILE A 50 11.22 19.11 -10.56
C ILE A 50 11.83 20.47 -10.95
N HIS A 51 13.11 20.46 -11.31
CA HIS A 51 13.91 21.64 -11.66
C HIS A 51 14.14 21.72 -13.18
N GLY A 52 14.13 20.57 -13.87
CA GLY A 52 14.30 20.48 -15.31
C GLY A 52 13.02 20.69 -16.14
N VAL A 53 12.88 21.82 -16.83
CA VAL A 53 11.67 22.14 -17.62
C VAL A 53 11.57 21.33 -18.94
N VAL A 54 12.70 21.09 -19.62
CA VAL A 54 12.76 20.37 -20.91
C VAL A 54 13.47 19.02 -20.77
N THR A 55 14.49 18.95 -19.92
CA THR A 55 15.23 17.73 -19.55
C THR A 55 15.49 17.75 -18.04
N SER A 56 15.67 16.58 -17.44
CA SER A 56 16.04 16.43 -16.02
C SER A 56 17.31 17.24 -15.71
N ALA A 57 17.26 18.04 -14.64
CA ALA A 57 18.40 18.79 -14.10
C ALA A 57 19.27 17.89 -13.21
N ALA A 58 20.52 18.29 -12.94
CA ALA A 58 21.44 17.49 -12.12
C ALA A 58 20.94 17.31 -10.66
N ASP A 59 20.17 18.27 -10.15
CA ASP A 59 19.56 18.21 -8.81
C ASP A 59 18.18 17.52 -8.79
N ASP A 60 17.68 17.01 -9.92
CA ASP A 60 16.42 16.26 -9.96
C ASP A 60 16.57 14.85 -9.40
N TRP A 61 15.45 14.27 -8.95
CA TRP A 61 15.47 12.90 -8.45
C TRP A 61 15.81 11.94 -9.60
N SER A 62 16.75 11.04 -9.36
CA SER A 62 16.99 9.94 -10.30
C SER A 62 15.80 8.98 -10.29
N LEU A 63 15.48 8.39 -11.46
CA LEU A 63 14.43 7.38 -11.54
C LEU A 63 14.66 6.22 -10.58
N SER A 64 15.93 5.84 -10.36
CA SER A 64 16.31 4.79 -9.41
C SER A 64 15.93 5.16 -7.96
N ALA A 65 16.10 6.41 -7.55
CA ALA A 65 15.70 6.88 -6.23
C ALA A 65 14.17 6.83 -6.05
N VAL A 66 13.40 7.23 -7.07
CA VAL A 66 11.93 7.20 -7.01
C VAL A 66 11.41 5.76 -6.96
N VAL A 67 11.98 4.86 -7.76
CA VAL A 67 11.64 3.43 -7.75
C VAL A 67 12.00 2.77 -6.43
N TRP A 68 13.09 3.18 -5.79
CA TRP A 68 13.48 2.64 -4.48
C TRP A 68 12.43 2.91 -3.40
N VAL A 69 11.87 4.13 -3.36
CA VAL A 69 10.77 4.48 -2.44
C VAL A 69 9.54 3.62 -2.70
N PHE A 70 9.19 3.40 -3.98
CA PHE A 70 8.09 2.50 -4.36
C PHE A 70 8.33 1.06 -3.87
N THR A 71 9.55 0.54 -4.01
CA THR A 71 9.91 -0.80 -3.52
C THR A 71 9.73 -0.93 -2.01
N VAL A 72 10.22 0.04 -1.23
CA VAL A 72 10.05 0.03 0.23
C VAL A 72 8.57 0.10 0.63
N ALA A 73 7.77 0.89 -0.10
CA ALA A 73 6.33 0.99 0.13
C ALA A 73 5.60 -0.35 -0.14
N ILE A 74 5.90 -1.03 -1.25
CA ILE A 74 5.31 -2.34 -1.57
C ILE A 74 5.75 -3.42 -0.58
N VAL A 75 7.02 -3.43 -0.17
CA VAL A 75 7.50 -4.38 0.85
C VAL A 75 6.77 -4.15 2.18
N SER A 76 6.64 -2.90 2.60
CA SER A 76 5.92 -2.54 3.83
C SER A 76 4.44 -2.92 3.76
N LEU A 77 3.79 -2.71 2.61
CA LEU A 77 2.42 -3.15 2.35
C LEU A 77 2.29 -4.68 2.42
N GLY A 78 3.23 -5.41 1.81
CA GLY A 78 3.24 -6.87 1.84
C GLY A 78 3.42 -7.43 3.26
N LEU A 79 4.29 -6.80 4.06
CA LEU A 79 4.46 -7.16 5.47
C LEU A 79 3.19 -6.83 6.28
N ALA A 80 2.56 -5.68 6.06
CA ALA A 80 1.32 -5.29 6.73
C ALA A 80 0.11 -6.14 6.33
N ALA A 81 0.13 -6.79 5.16
CA ALA A 81 -0.90 -7.74 4.75
C ALA A 81 -0.68 -9.14 5.33
N ALA A 82 0.57 -9.48 5.70
CA ALA A 82 0.94 -10.79 6.23
C ALA A 82 0.67 -10.94 7.75
N PHE A 83 0.67 -9.83 8.50
CA PHE A 83 0.53 -9.79 9.97
C PHE A 83 -0.71 -9.00 10.39
#